data_AF-A0A3D2N0G8-F1
#
_entry.id   AF-A0A3D2N0G8-F1
#
_cell.length_a   1.000
_cell.length_b   1.000
_cell.length_c   1.000
_cell.angle_alpha   90.00
_cell.angle_beta   90.00
_cell.angle_gamma   90.00
#
_symmetry.space_group_name_H-M   'P 1'
#
loop_
_entity.id
_entity.type
_entity.pdbx_description
1 polymer ?
#
loop_
_entity_poly.entity_id
_entity_poly.type
_entity_poly.pdbx_seq_one_letter_code
_entity_poly.pdbx_strand_id
1 'polypeptide(L)'
;MSETIQLKSTYEGAEVYATDPLVAVRSNVISPIECAYLIELAKPHIKRAGVVLDDGYKPSDGRTGSNHWLRFDEDDVVHSIGKRIADIVGLPLENAESMQIIHYGPEQEYRPHFDAFNLTLPRGQKAAQWGGQRLVTALVYLNKVEGGGATQFPKLGITVPASPGRMVIFHNTTTDISGPHPLSLHAGMPVEAGEKWAFNLWFRLHDTRESFDAAKALPSVVFGSSSSNPAMEQDQVTQVLNTAKDQLSDTAAPQSASNSVPKAQDDQPQASQPQVTQAQVAQSQLQRPKATHTAAAASTARPAGPESLWVVANRADALWQRAVKTLKARDNR
;
A
#
# COMPACT_ATOMS: atom_id res chain seq x y z
N MET A 1 27.13 -4.18 -18.05
CA MET A 1 25.86 -3.44 -18.17
C MET A 1 25.38 -3.19 -16.75
N SER A 2 24.91 -1.99 -16.42
CA SER A 2 24.28 -1.75 -15.11
C SER A 2 23.02 -2.59 -15.00
N GLU A 3 22.73 -3.09 -13.80
CA GLU A 3 21.51 -3.84 -13.51
C GLU A 3 20.27 -2.97 -13.76
N THR A 4 19.17 -3.59 -14.19
CA THR A 4 17.88 -2.93 -14.38
C THR A 4 16.85 -3.59 -13.46
N ILE A 5 16.28 -2.81 -12.54
CA ILE A 5 15.24 -3.26 -11.62
C ILE A 5 13.86 -2.92 -12.19
N GLN A 6 12.98 -3.91 -12.22
CA GLN A 6 11.59 -3.74 -12.64
C GLN A 6 10.70 -3.42 -11.44
N LEU A 7 10.08 -2.24 -11.43
CA LEU A 7 9.02 -1.91 -10.50
C LEU A 7 7.65 -2.02 -11.17
N LYS A 8 6.65 -2.45 -10.39
CA LYS A 8 5.26 -2.47 -10.84
C LYS A 8 4.79 -1.05 -11.15
N SER A 9 4.10 -0.88 -12.29
CA SER A 9 3.42 0.38 -12.65
C SER A 9 1.97 0.45 -12.16
N THR A 10 1.41 -0.68 -11.71
CA THR A 10 0.06 -0.80 -11.16
C THR A 10 0.03 -1.83 -10.04
N TYR A 11 -0.84 -1.65 -9.05
CA TYR A 11 -1.06 -2.62 -7.99
C TYR A 11 -2.52 -3.11 -8.03
N GLU A 12 -2.71 -4.42 -8.07
CA GLU A 12 -4.04 -5.02 -8.10
C GLU A 12 -4.87 -4.58 -6.88
N GLY A 13 -6.12 -4.17 -7.14
CA GLY A 13 -7.04 -3.69 -6.10
C GLY A 13 -6.66 -2.34 -5.48
N ALA A 14 -5.71 -1.61 -6.06
CA ALA A 14 -5.35 -0.27 -5.63
C ALA A 14 -5.97 0.80 -6.54
N GLU A 15 -6.42 1.89 -5.94
CA GLU A 15 -6.80 3.12 -6.63
C GLU A 15 -5.54 3.94 -6.91
N VAL A 16 -5.37 4.39 -8.16
CA VAL A 16 -4.20 5.18 -8.58
C VAL A 16 -4.51 6.66 -8.47
N TYR A 17 -3.70 7.39 -7.70
CA TYR A 17 -3.82 8.84 -7.49
C TYR A 17 -2.83 9.63 -8.36
N ALA A 18 -1.67 9.05 -8.66
CA ALA A 18 -0.70 9.58 -9.60
C ALA A 18 0.07 8.44 -10.27
N THR A 19 0.51 8.63 -11.50
CA THR A 19 1.33 7.66 -12.25
C THR A 19 2.81 8.01 -12.27
N ASP A 20 3.17 9.28 -11.97
CA ASP A 20 4.56 9.74 -11.93
C ASP A 20 4.78 10.80 -10.82
N PRO A 21 5.37 10.43 -9.66
CA PRO A 21 5.68 9.07 -9.28
C PRO A 21 4.37 8.30 -9.10
N LEU A 22 4.43 6.97 -9.19
CA LEU A 22 3.27 6.17 -8.84
C LEU A 22 2.88 6.47 -7.39
N VAL A 23 1.63 6.85 -7.16
CA VAL A 23 0.98 6.92 -5.84
C VAL A 23 -0.33 6.17 -5.96
N ALA A 24 -0.46 5.08 -5.19
CA ALA A 24 -1.64 4.23 -5.20
C ALA A 24 -2.08 3.88 -3.79
N VAL A 25 -3.38 3.67 -3.61
CA VAL A 25 -3.99 3.36 -2.31
C VAL A 25 -4.74 2.04 -2.40
N ARG A 26 -4.43 1.10 -1.50
CA ARG A 26 -5.15 -0.17 -1.37
C ARG A 26 -5.71 -0.29 0.04
N SER A 27 -7.01 -0.52 0.15
CA SER A 27 -7.66 -0.72 1.45
C SER A 27 -7.69 -2.19 1.85
N ASN A 28 -7.88 -2.47 3.14
CA ASN A 28 -8.01 -3.82 3.70
C ASN A 28 -6.80 -4.74 3.42
N VAL A 29 -5.58 -4.18 3.46
CA VAL A 29 -4.32 -4.96 3.28
C VAL A 29 -4.00 -5.81 4.50
N ILE A 30 -4.35 -5.30 5.68
CA ILE A 30 -4.29 -6.01 6.94
C ILE A 30 -5.63 -5.91 7.67
N SER A 31 -5.93 -6.94 8.44
CA SER A 31 -7.18 -7.05 9.20
C SER A 31 -7.18 -6.14 10.44
N PRO A 32 -8.36 -5.79 11.00
CA PRO A 32 -8.44 -5.06 12.26
C PRO A 32 -7.71 -5.75 13.43
N ILE A 33 -7.66 -7.09 13.43
CA ILE A 33 -6.95 -7.87 14.46
C ILE A 33 -5.44 -7.71 14.31
N GLU A 34 -4.91 -7.79 13.08
CA GLU A 34 -3.49 -7.53 12.80
C GLU A 34 -3.11 -6.09 13.16
N CYS A 35 -3.99 -5.12 12.86
CA CYS A 35 -3.80 -3.74 13.27
C CYS A 35 -3.64 -3.59 14.79
N ALA A 36 -4.60 -4.12 15.55
CA ALA A 36 -4.56 -4.07 17.01
C ALA A 36 -3.34 -4.81 17.57
N TYR A 37 -3.00 -5.97 17.01
CA TYR A 37 -1.82 -6.73 17.42
C TYR A 37 -0.52 -5.92 17.29
N LEU A 38 -0.29 -5.29 16.14
CA LEU A 38 0.91 -4.48 15.92
C LEU A 38 1.00 -3.29 16.87
N ILE A 39 -0.14 -2.66 17.19
CA ILE A 39 -0.20 -1.57 18.18
C ILE A 39 0.20 -2.09 19.57
N GLU A 40 -0.43 -3.16 20.06
CA GLU A 40 -0.11 -3.73 21.37
C GLU A 40 1.34 -4.23 21.47
N LEU A 41 1.84 -4.83 20.38
CA LEU A 41 3.22 -5.30 20.30
C LEU A 41 4.24 -4.16 20.43
N ALA A 42 3.92 -2.99 19.87
CA ALA A 42 4.84 -1.84 19.82
C ALA A 42 4.71 -0.91 21.04
N LYS A 43 3.51 -0.76 21.61
CA LYS A 43 3.20 0.13 22.74
C LYS A 43 4.25 0.16 23.85
N PRO A 44 4.74 -0.97 24.40
CA PRO A 44 5.73 -0.94 25.50
C PRO A 44 7.12 -0.47 25.06
N HIS A 45 7.39 -0.36 23.76
CA HIS A 45 8.72 -0.08 23.21
C HIS A 45 8.81 1.21 22.40
N ILE A 46 7.69 1.92 22.19
CA ILE A 46 7.63 3.19 21.47
C ILE A 46 8.47 4.25 22.20
N LYS A 47 9.43 4.84 21.47
CA LYS A 47 10.31 5.90 21.98
C LYS A 47 10.24 7.11 21.06
N ARG A 48 10.61 8.28 21.61
CA ARG A 48 10.66 9.53 20.83
C ARG A 48 11.43 9.33 19.52
N ALA A 49 10.81 9.66 18.39
CA ALA A 49 11.43 9.52 17.09
C ALA A 49 12.53 10.56 16.89
N GLY A 50 13.59 10.16 16.21
CA GLY A 50 14.70 11.00 15.80
C GLY A 50 14.98 10.85 14.32
N VAL A 51 15.93 11.64 13.84
CA VAL A 51 16.48 11.58 12.49
C VAL A 51 17.99 11.42 12.57
N VAL A 52 18.57 10.72 11.59
CA VAL A 52 20.02 10.66 11.45
C VAL A 52 20.48 12.01 10.91
N LEU A 53 21.13 12.82 11.73
CA LEU A 53 21.83 14.05 11.36
C LEU A 53 23.31 13.76 11.08
N ASP A 54 24.04 14.78 10.64
CA ASP A 54 25.46 14.64 10.28
C ASP A 54 26.34 14.24 11.48
N ASP A 55 25.86 14.48 12.71
CA ASP A 55 26.51 14.16 13.98
C ASP A 55 25.90 12.95 14.71
N GLY A 56 24.99 12.20 14.08
CA GLY A 56 24.38 10.99 14.63
C GLY A 56 22.84 11.05 14.75
N TYR A 57 22.26 10.07 15.45
CA TYR A 57 20.80 10.04 15.68
C TYR A 57 20.41 11.04 16.77
N LYS A 58 19.55 11.99 16.44
CA LYS A 58 19.01 12.98 17.39
C LYS A 58 17.49 13.12 17.24
N PRO A 59 16.75 13.40 18.34
CA PRO A 59 15.37 13.87 18.25
C PRO A 59 15.26 15.02 17.25
N SER A 60 14.20 15.03 16.43
CA SER A 60 14.02 16.04 15.38
C SER A 60 12.78 16.89 15.65
N ASP A 61 12.92 18.21 15.51
CA ASP A 61 11.78 19.12 15.53
C ASP A 61 10.84 18.94 14.32
N GLY A 62 11.32 18.31 13.25
CA GLY A 62 10.53 18.02 12.04
C GLY A 62 9.80 16.68 12.06
N ARG A 63 10.12 15.81 13.03
CA ARG A 63 9.42 14.53 13.25
C ARG A 63 9.07 14.42 14.72
N THR A 64 7.86 14.88 15.05
CA THR A 64 7.46 15.08 16.43
C THR A 64 6.66 13.92 17.01
N GLY A 65 6.74 12.73 16.41
CA GLY A 65 6.12 11.50 16.92
C GLY A 65 7.08 10.59 17.68
N SER A 66 6.65 9.34 17.88
CA SER A 66 7.44 8.26 18.46
C SER A 66 7.47 7.06 17.50
N ASN A 67 8.48 6.20 17.59
CA ASN A 67 8.59 5.01 16.76
C ASN A 67 9.20 3.80 17.49
N HIS A 68 9.00 2.63 16.89
CA HIS A 68 9.63 1.38 17.25
C HIS A 68 9.84 0.53 15.99
N TRP A 69 10.82 -0.37 16.02
CA TRP A 69 11.16 -1.22 14.88
C TRP A 69 10.88 -2.67 15.23
N LEU A 70 10.09 -3.35 14.41
CA LEU A 70 9.79 -4.77 14.53
C LEU A 70 10.50 -5.53 13.42
N ARG A 71 11.28 -6.55 13.77
CA ARG A 71 11.98 -7.37 12.79
C ARG A 71 11.11 -8.54 12.33
N PHE A 72 11.26 -8.94 11.07
CA PHE A 72 10.50 -10.05 10.49
C PHE A 72 10.93 -11.43 10.99
N ASP A 73 12.08 -11.56 11.64
CA ASP A 73 12.58 -12.81 12.20
C ASP A 73 12.26 -12.98 13.69
N GLU A 74 11.60 -12.00 14.32
CA GLU A 74 11.29 -12.00 15.75
C GLU A 74 9.82 -12.34 16.06
N ASP A 75 8.92 -12.27 15.07
CA ASP A 75 7.48 -12.49 15.24
C ASP A 75 6.80 -13.00 13.95
N ASP A 76 6.08 -14.12 14.05
CA ASP A 76 5.39 -14.77 12.92
C ASP A 76 4.31 -13.89 12.26
N VAL A 77 3.61 -13.05 13.03
CA VAL A 77 2.56 -12.18 12.51
C VAL A 77 3.19 -11.02 11.75
N VAL A 78 4.26 -10.43 12.30
CA VAL A 78 5.05 -9.39 11.61
C VAL A 78 5.62 -9.94 10.31
N HIS A 79 6.18 -11.15 10.32
CA HIS A 79 6.67 -11.84 9.12
C HIS A 79 5.57 -12.02 8.06
N SER A 80 4.42 -12.57 8.46
CA SER A 80 3.28 -12.82 7.58
C SER A 80 2.75 -11.53 6.94
N ILE A 81 2.65 -10.44 7.70
CA ILE A 81 2.24 -9.13 7.19
C ILE A 81 3.29 -8.59 6.22
N GLY A 82 4.58 -8.65 6.58
CA GLY A 82 5.68 -8.23 5.72
C GLY A 82 5.67 -8.96 4.38
N LYS A 83 5.53 -10.29 4.41
CA LYS A 83 5.47 -11.12 3.19
C LYS A 83 4.30 -10.74 2.29
N ARG A 84 3.10 -10.54 2.86
CA ARG A 84 1.91 -10.11 2.10
C ARG A 84 2.14 -8.76 1.42
N ILE A 85 2.74 -7.79 2.11
CA ILE A 85 3.02 -6.47 1.53
C ILE A 85 4.11 -6.56 0.47
N ALA A 86 5.15 -7.38 0.69
CA ALA A 86 6.19 -7.65 -0.29
C ALA A 86 5.62 -8.23 -1.59
N ASP A 87 4.69 -9.20 -1.51
CA ASP A 87 4.00 -9.76 -2.67
C ASP A 87 3.17 -8.70 -3.42
N ILE A 88 2.48 -7.81 -2.69
CA ILE A 88 1.75 -6.68 -3.29
C ILE A 88 2.72 -5.74 -4.01
N VAL A 89 3.78 -5.31 -3.35
CA VAL A 89 4.80 -4.39 -3.90
C VAL A 89 5.54 -5.01 -5.08
N GLY A 90 5.73 -6.33 -5.09
CA GLY A 90 6.48 -7.05 -6.12
C GLY A 90 7.98 -7.07 -5.89
N LEU A 91 8.44 -6.83 -4.66
CA LEU A 91 9.85 -6.91 -4.28
C LEU A 91 10.01 -7.97 -3.17
N PRO A 92 11.16 -8.66 -3.07
CA PRO A 92 11.39 -9.64 -2.01
C PRO A 92 11.27 -9.02 -0.61
N LEU A 93 10.91 -9.83 0.40
CA LEU A 93 10.81 -9.35 1.78
C LEU A 93 12.20 -8.95 2.32
N GLU A 94 13.24 -9.59 1.82
CA GLU A 94 14.64 -9.34 2.13
C GLU A 94 15.08 -7.92 1.76
N ASN A 95 14.42 -7.31 0.77
CA ASN A 95 14.61 -5.91 0.38
C ASN A 95 13.89 -4.95 1.34
N ALA A 96 12.93 -5.39 2.13
CA ALA A 96 12.24 -4.53 3.08
C ALA A 96 13.11 -4.28 4.32
N GLU A 97 13.25 -3.01 4.70
CA GLU A 97 13.70 -2.69 6.06
C GLU A 97 12.74 -3.26 7.11
N SER A 98 13.22 -3.43 8.34
CA SER A 98 12.38 -3.75 9.49
C SER A 98 11.17 -2.82 9.57
N MET A 99 10.03 -3.36 10.01
CA MET A 99 8.77 -2.62 10.09
C MET A 99 8.88 -1.49 11.12
N GLN A 100 8.79 -0.24 10.66
CA GLN A 100 8.82 0.91 11.55
C GLN A 100 7.39 1.28 11.96
N ILE A 101 6.99 0.89 13.17
CA ILE A 101 5.74 1.36 13.78
C ILE A 101 5.92 2.82 14.20
N ILE A 102 4.94 3.66 13.90
CA ILE A 102 4.93 5.08 14.23
C ILE A 102 3.67 5.44 15.01
N HIS A 103 3.85 6.31 16.00
CA HIS A 103 2.79 6.86 16.84
C HIS A 103 2.87 8.39 16.84
N TYR A 104 1.72 9.03 16.61
CA TYR A 104 1.53 10.47 16.76
C TYR A 104 0.33 10.72 17.68
N GLY A 105 0.58 11.43 18.78
CA GLY A 105 -0.47 12.06 19.58
C GLY A 105 -0.91 13.39 18.98
N PRO A 106 -1.81 14.12 19.67
CA PRO A 106 -2.29 15.44 19.23
C PRO A 106 -1.14 16.40 18.89
N GLU A 107 -1.32 17.18 17.82
CA GLU A 107 -0.38 18.15 17.25
C GLU A 107 0.93 17.56 16.70
N GLN A 108 1.19 16.27 16.89
CA GLN A 108 2.39 15.63 16.37
C GLN A 108 2.26 15.36 14.88
N GLU A 109 3.36 15.55 14.16
CA GLU A 109 3.42 15.50 12.70
C GLU A 109 4.75 14.91 12.21
N TYR A 110 4.80 14.69 10.90
CA TYR A 110 6.06 14.57 10.18
C TYR A 110 6.06 15.58 9.03
N ARG A 111 6.90 16.60 9.15
CA ARG A 111 7.10 17.61 8.12
C ARG A 111 7.44 17.00 6.75
N PRO A 112 7.17 17.75 5.66
CA PRO A 112 7.47 17.30 4.31
C PRO A 112 8.91 16.78 4.16
N HIS A 113 9.06 15.57 3.64
CA HIS A 113 10.34 14.91 3.43
C HIS A 113 10.29 13.94 2.23
N PHE A 114 11.47 13.43 1.87
CA PHE A 114 11.64 12.34 0.92
C PHE A 114 12.11 11.09 1.65
N ASP A 115 11.64 9.93 1.20
CA ASP A 115 12.12 8.65 1.70
C ASP A 115 13.39 8.17 0.99
N ALA A 116 13.58 8.52 -0.28
CA ALA A 116 14.81 8.24 -1.01
C ALA A 116 15.98 9.04 -0.43
N PHE A 117 17.16 8.42 -0.47
CA PHE A 117 18.42 9.08 -0.17
C PHE A 117 18.89 9.91 -1.38
N ASN A 118 19.65 10.97 -1.10
CA ASN A 118 20.41 11.66 -2.13
C ASN A 118 21.82 11.05 -2.22
N LEU A 119 22.03 10.15 -3.18
CA LEU A 119 23.29 9.39 -3.36
C LEU A 119 24.44 10.26 -3.88
N THR A 120 24.17 11.49 -4.32
CA THR A 120 25.21 12.47 -4.66
C THR A 120 25.88 13.06 -3.41
N LEU A 121 25.28 12.87 -2.23
CA LEU A 121 25.78 13.38 -0.96
C LEU A 121 26.35 12.24 -0.09
N PRO A 122 27.48 12.45 0.62
CA PRO A 122 28.08 11.42 1.48
C PRO A 122 27.12 10.82 2.51
N ARG A 123 26.22 11.64 3.08
CA ARG A 123 25.21 11.17 4.03
C ARG A 123 24.21 10.21 3.39
N GLY A 124 23.77 10.49 2.16
CA GLY A 124 22.86 9.59 1.44
C GLY A 124 23.56 8.29 1.05
N GLN A 125 24.82 8.35 0.63
CA GLN A 125 25.63 7.16 0.36
C GLN A 125 25.78 6.28 1.61
N LYS A 126 26.06 6.89 2.76
CA LYS A 126 26.12 6.17 4.05
C LYS A 126 24.78 5.53 4.43
N ALA A 127 23.66 6.23 4.22
CA ALA A 127 22.32 5.69 4.50
C ALA A 127 21.92 4.55 3.56
N ALA A 128 22.44 4.57 2.32
CA ALA A 128 22.24 3.54 1.31
C ALA A 128 23.23 2.37 1.43
N GLN A 129 24.19 2.39 2.35
CA GLN A 129 25.27 1.40 2.44
C GLN A 129 24.76 -0.06 2.50
N TRP A 130 23.59 -0.29 3.08
CA TRP A 130 22.98 -1.61 3.21
C TRP A 130 21.67 -1.66 2.41
N GLY A 131 21.59 -2.57 1.45
CA GLY A 131 20.47 -2.74 0.53
C GLY A 131 20.34 -1.65 -0.54
N GLY A 132 21.12 -0.57 -0.51
CA GLY A 132 21.07 0.49 -1.53
C GLY A 132 19.93 1.49 -1.32
N GLN A 133 19.43 2.05 -2.42
CA GLN A 133 18.40 3.10 -2.44
C GLN A 133 17.04 2.55 -1.98
N ARG A 134 16.21 3.40 -1.34
CA ARG A 134 14.79 3.10 -1.09
C ARG A 134 13.98 3.39 -2.35
N LEU A 135 13.41 2.35 -2.96
CA LEU A 135 12.68 2.46 -4.22
C LEU A 135 11.17 2.66 -4.02
N VAL A 136 10.58 1.91 -3.09
CA VAL A 136 9.13 1.91 -2.85
C VAL A 136 8.86 2.04 -1.36
N THR A 137 7.91 2.90 -1.01
CA THR A 137 7.36 2.98 0.35
C THR A 137 5.96 2.39 0.37
N ALA A 138 5.71 1.53 1.35
CA ALA A 138 4.37 1.11 1.75
C ALA A 138 4.09 1.61 3.17
N LEU A 139 3.19 2.60 3.29
CA LEU A 139 2.72 3.14 4.57
C LEU A 139 1.32 2.57 4.86
N VAL A 140 1.15 1.92 6.00
CA VAL A 140 -0.14 1.31 6.39
C VAL A 140 -0.66 1.94 7.68
N TYR A 141 -1.92 2.39 7.68
CA TYR A 141 -2.55 2.91 8.89
C TYR A 141 -3.10 1.77 9.75
N LEU A 142 -2.88 1.86 11.06
CA LEU A 142 -3.26 0.84 12.03
C LEU A 142 -4.56 1.18 12.77
N ASN A 143 -4.89 2.46 12.91
CA ASN A 143 -6.11 2.89 13.59
C ASN A 143 -6.86 3.96 12.80
N LYS A 144 -8.10 4.22 13.24
CA LYS A 144 -8.87 5.37 12.79
C LYS A 144 -8.38 6.58 13.59
N VAL A 145 -8.08 7.66 12.90
CA VAL A 145 -7.74 8.94 13.52
C VAL A 145 -9.02 9.77 13.61
N GLU A 146 -9.27 10.41 14.75
CA GLU A 146 -10.50 11.18 14.96
C GLU A 146 -10.51 12.48 14.15
N GLY A 147 -9.35 13.14 14.05
CA GLY A 147 -9.14 14.34 13.21
C GLY A 147 -7.68 14.50 12.77
N GLY A 148 -7.47 15.03 11.57
CA GLY A 148 -6.13 15.19 10.98
C GLY A 148 -5.44 13.87 10.60
N GLY A 149 -4.11 13.82 10.71
CA GLY A 149 -3.31 12.59 10.59
C GLY A 149 -3.20 11.99 9.19
N ALA A 150 -3.70 12.65 8.14
CA ALA A 150 -3.58 12.20 6.76
C ALA A 150 -2.12 12.11 6.29
N THR A 151 -1.87 11.39 5.20
CA THR A 151 -0.60 11.49 4.45
C THR A 151 -0.83 12.42 3.26
N GLN A 152 -0.04 13.49 3.17
CA GLN A 152 -0.17 14.49 2.11
C GLN A 152 1.04 14.45 1.18
N PHE A 153 0.81 14.51 -0.12
CA PHE A 153 1.81 14.77 -1.16
C PHE A 153 1.59 16.18 -1.70
N PRO A 154 2.15 17.23 -1.06
CA PRO A 154 1.81 18.61 -1.37
C PRO A 154 2.08 18.99 -2.83
N LYS A 155 3.13 18.42 -3.44
CA LYS A 155 3.48 18.71 -4.84
C LYS A 155 2.54 18.08 -5.87
N LEU A 156 1.75 17.09 -5.45
CA LEU A 156 0.76 16.41 -6.29
C LEU A 156 -0.68 16.85 -5.95
N GLY A 157 -0.88 17.65 -4.91
CA GLY A 157 -2.21 18.00 -4.41
C GLY A 157 -2.99 16.79 -3.85
N ILE A 158 -2.30 15.70 -3.50
CA ILE A 158 -2.93 14.46 -3.01
C ILE A 158 -2.94 14.47 -1.49
N THR A 159 -4.08 14.12 -0.90
CA THR A 159 -4.21 13.85 0.54
C THR A 159 -4.92 12.52 0.74
N VAL A 160 -4.26 11.58 1.40
CA VAL A 160 -4.82 10.26 1.72
C VAL A 160 -5.21 10.24 3.21
N PRO A 161 -6.51 10.15 3.54
CA PRO A 161 -6.94 10.10 4.93
C PRO A 161 -6.51 8.80 5.60
N ALA A 162 -6.25 8.85 6.91
CA ALA A 162 -5.93 7.68 7.69
C ALA A 162 -7.17 6.77 7.85
N SER A 163 -7.01 5.49 7.57
CA SER A 163 -8.07 4.49 7.73
C SER A 163 -7.45 3.12 8.03
N PRO A 164 -7.88 2.40 9.09
CA PRO A 164 -7.27 1.13 9.47
C PRO A 164 -7.15 0.15 8.28
N GLY A 165 -5.98 -0.46 8.13
CA GLY A 165 -5.70 -1.43 7.08
C GLY A 165 -5.54 -0.83 5.68
N ARG A 166 -5.68 0.49 5.51
CA ARG A 166 -5.35 1.19 4.27
C ARG A 166 -3.85 1.36 4.14
N MET A 167 -3.35 1.01 2.96
CA MET A 167 -1.96 1.16 2.56
C MET A 167 -1.85 2.24 1.47
N VAL A 168 -0.89 3.14 1.64
CA VAL A 168 -0.40 4.06 0.61
C VAL A 168 0.90 3.48 0.07
N ILE A 169 0.96 3.23 -1.24
CA ILE A 169 2.14 2.73 -1.93
C ILE A 169 2.63 3.83 -2.85
N PHE A 170 3.91 4.18 -2.78
CA PHE A 170 4.47 5.18 -3.67
C PHE A 170 5.93 4.91 -4.05
N HIS A 171 6.29 5.34 -5.26
CA HIS A 171 7.67 5.28 -5.76
C HIS A 171 8.47 6.48 -5.30
N ASN A 172 9.70 6.22 -4.88
CA ASN A 172 10.55 7.21 -4.22
C ASN A 172 11.53 7.90 -5.15
N THR A 173 11.83 7.32 -6.32
CA THR A 173 12.82 7.80 -7.29
C THR A 173 12.21 7.91 -8.69
N THR A 174 12.91 8.59 -9.60
CA THR A 174 12.66 8.44 -11.04
C THR A 174 13.36 7.15 -11.53
N THR A 175 13.49 6.98 -12.84
CA THR A 175 14.36 5.95 -13.44
C THR A 175 15.84 6.16 -13.08
N ASP A 176 16.23 7.39 -12.75
CA ASP A 176 17.52 7.72 -12.12
C ASP A 176 17.37 7.65 -10.59
N ILE A 177 18.00 6.64 -10.00
CA ILE A 177 17.94 6.38 -8.57
C ILE A 177 18.94 7.21 -7.74
N SER A 178 19.71 8.09 -8.38
CA SER A 178 20.71 8.93 -7.71
C SER A 178 20.10 9.87 -6.65
N GLY A 179 18.81 10.19 -6.78
CA GLY A 179 18.11 11.07 -5.86
C GLY A 179 16.61 10.82 -5.77
N PRO A 180 15.93 11.59 -4.92
CA PRO A 180 14.49 11.49 -4.75
C PRO A 180 13.75 11.95 -6.00
N HIS A 181 12.60 11.32 -6.25
CA HIS A 181 11.62 11.81 -7.20
C HIS A 181 11.16 13.22 -6.75
N PRO A 182 11.27 14.27 -7.58
CA PRO A 182 10.98 15.63 -7.14
C PRO A 182 9.57 15.84 -6.59
N LEU A 183 8.60 15.07 -7.08
CA LEU A 183 7.19 15.12 -6.67
C LEU A 183 6.80 14.11 -5.56
N SER A 184 7.69 13.22 -5.11
CA SER A 184 7.39 12.27 -4.02
C SER A 184 7.50 12.88 -2.62
N LEU A 185 7.68 14.21 -2.52
CA LEU A 185 7.67 14.94 -1.27
C LEU A 185 6.35 14.67 -0.56
N HIS A 186 6.41 14.17 0.67
CA HIS A 186 5.23 13.80 1.43
C HIS A 186 5.37 14.13 2.92
N ALA A 187 4.24 14.24 3.60
CA ALA A 187 4.15 14.63 5.01
C ALA A 187 3.11 13.78 5.73
N GLY A 188 3.33 13.55 7.03
CA GLY A 188 2.28 13.13 7.94
C GLY A 188 1.65 14.37 8.55
N MET A 189 0.42 14.68 8.15
CA MET A 189 -0.31 15.85 8.65
C MET A 189 -0.49 15.78 10.17
N PRO A 190 -0.53 16.92 10.88
CA PRO A 190 -0.79 16.96 12.31
C PRO A 190 -2.04 16.15 12.70
N VAL A 191 -1.99 15.47 13.83
CA VAL A 191 -3.19 14.87 14.45
C VAL A 191 -3.95 15.98 15.18
N GLU A 192 -5.18 16.23 14.76
CA GLU A 192 -6.03 17.29 15.34
C GLU A 192 -6.87 16.73 16.49
N ALA A 193 -7.25 15.46 16.43
CA ALA A 193 -7.98 14.76 17.48
C ALA A 193 -7.64 13.26 17.50
N GLY A 194 -7.61 12.68 18.71
CA GLY A 194 -7.26 11.28 18.94
C GLY A 194 -5.76 11.01 18.80
N GLU A 195 -5.42 9.89 18.16
CA GLU A 195 -4.04 9.47 17.91
C GLU A 195 -3.93 8.76 16.55
N LYS A 196 -2.72 8.74 15.98
CA LYS A 196 -2.40 8.01 14.76
C LYS A 196 -1.35 6.96 15.04
N TRP A 197 -1.70 5.72 14.69
CA TRP A 197 -0.80 4.60 14.56
C TRP A 197 -0.70 4.19 13.10
N ALA A 198 0.52 3.99 12.63
CA ALA A 198 0.80 3.49 11.29
C ALA A 198 2.11 2.70 11.31
N PHE A 199 2.49 2.11 10.19
CA PHE A 199 3.86 1.68 9.97
C PHE A 199 4.35 1.96 8.56
N ASN A 200 5.66 2.09 8.44
CA ASN A 200 6.35 2.16 7.16
C ASN A 200 7.07 0.83 6.88
N LEU A 201 7.00 0.41 5.62
CA LEU A 201 7.90 -0.54 5.00
C LEU A 201 8.60 0.12 3.82
N TRP A 202 9.92 0.26 3.94
CA TRP A 202 10.75 0.78 2.87
C TRP A 202 11.44 -0.37 2.16
N PHE A 203 11.17 -0.52 0.87
CA PHE A 203 11.80 -1.52 0.03
C PHE A 203 13.05 -0.94 -0.63
N ARG A 204 14.17 -1.58 -0.36
CA ARG A 204 15.50 -1.27 -0.87
C ARG A 204 15.74 -1.86 -2.27
N LEU A 205 16.77 -1.36 -2.92
CA LEU A 205 17.26 -1.84 -4.22
C LEU A 205 17.64 -3.34 -4.17
N HIS A 206 18.34 -3.75 -3.10
CA HIS A 206 18.81 -5.13 -2.87
C HIS A 206 18.39 -5.63 -1.48
N ASP A 207 18.78 -6.86 -1.16
CA ASP A 207 18.70 -7.41 0.19
C ASP A 207 19.35 -6.44 1.19
N THR A 208 18.63 -6.16 2.27
CA THR A 208 19.06 -5.23 3.32
C THR A 208 20.34 -5.66 4.06
N ARG A 209 20.82 -6.88 3.84
CA ARG A 209 22.08 -7.42 4.38
C ARG A 209 23.26 -7.29 3.42
N GLU A 210 23.00 -6.92 2.17
CA GLU A 210 24.03 -6.74 1.15
C GLU A 210 24.58 -5.31 1.17
N SER A 211 25.90 -5.18 1.05
CA SER A 211 26.55 -3.89 0.95
C SER A 211 26.36 -3.28 -0.44
N PHE A 212 26.02 -2.01 -0.50
CA PHE A 212 25.86 -1.25 -1.72
C PHE A 212 26.94 -0.16 -1.82
N ASP A 213 27.59 -0.07 -2.98
CA ASP A 213 28.61 0.93 -3.28
C ASP A 213 28.07 1.97 -4.26
N ALA A 214 27.66 3.12 -3.72
CA ALA A 214 27.09 4.23 -4.49
C ALA A 214 28.11 4.94 -5.41
N ALA A 215 29.41 4.63 -5.32
CA ALA A 215 30.43 5.16 -6.23
C ALA A 215 30.50 4.38 -7.55
N LYS A 216 29.91 3.17 -7.61
CA LYS A 216 29.79 2.39 -8.85
C LYS A 216 28.65 2.92 -9.71
N ALA A 217 28.62 2.48 -10.98
CA ALA A 217 27.51 2.77 -11.87
C ALA A 217 26.19 2.29 -11.23
N LEU A 218 25.27 3.23 -11.03
CA LEU A 218 23.99 2.96 -10.40
C LEU A 218 23.11 2.09 -11.33
N PRO A 219 22.38 1.11 -10.77
CA PRO A 219 21.31 0.44 -11.50
C PRO A 219 20.25 1.42 -11.99
N SER A 220 19.59 1.05 -13.09
CA SER A 220 18.42 1.78 -13.59
C SER A 220 17.14 1.13 -13.08
N VAL A 221 16.09 1.93 -12.92
CA VAL A 221 14.75 1.42 -12.64
C VAL A 221 13.86 1.62 -13.85
N VAL A 222 13.03 0.63 -14.15
CA VAL A 222 11.98 0.71 -15.17
C VAL A 222 10.63 0.39 -14.54
N PHE A 223 9.59 1.07 -15.01
CA PHE A 223 8.22 0.91 -14.52
C PHE A 223 7.40 0.11 -15.53
N GLY A 224 6.74 -0.98 -15.11
CA GLY A 224 5.95 -1.82 -16.01
C GLY A 224 6.04 -3.32 -15.73
N SER A 225 5.43 -4.13 -16.58
CA SER A 225 5.64 -5.57 -16.60
C SER A 225 6.66 -5.94 -17.67
N SER A 226 7.64 -6.77 -17.34
CA SER A 226 8.33 -7.59 -18.34
C SER A 226 7.40 -8.75 -18.74
N SER A 227 6.33 -8.44 -19.47
CA SER A 227 5.54 -9.45 -20.16
C SER A 227 5.07 -8.93 -21.51
N SER A 228 6.00 -8.87 -22.46
CA SER A 228 5.67 -9.14 -23.85
C SER A 228 6.72 -10.09 -24.43
N ASN A 229 6.27 -11.31 -24.68
CA ASN A 229 6.91 -12.18 -25.64
C ASN A 229 6.71 -11.49 -27.02
N PRO A 230 7.76 -11.12 -27.78
CA PRO A 230 7.61 -10.32 -29.01
C PRO A 230 6.80 -11.03 -30.12
N ALA A 231 6.46 -12.31 -29.94
CA ALA A 231 5.79 -13.14 -30.92
C ALA A 231 4.25 -13.01 -30.93
N MET A 232 3.61 -12.44 -29.90
CA MET A 232 2.13 -12.36 -29.86
C MET A 232 1.55 -11.01 -30.31
N GLU A 233 2.35 -9.95 -30.41
CA GLU A 233 1.86 -8.62 -30.77
C GLU A 233 1.67 -8.45 -32.28
N GLN A 234 2.32 -9.28 -33.11
CA GLN A 234 2.12 -9.27 -34.57
C GLN A 234 0.83 -9.98 -35.01
N ASP A 235 0.33 -10.96 -34.25
CA ASP A 235 -0.90 -11.69 -34.61
C ASP A 235 -2.16 -10.86 -34.33
N GLN A 236 -2.21 -10.09 -33.24
CA GLN A 236 -3.39 -9.28 -32.91
C GLN A 236 -3.52 -8.05 -33.82
N VAL A 237 -2.42 -7.41 -34.19
CA VAL A 237 -2.45 -6.26 -35.12
C VAL A 237 -2.88 -6.70 -36.53
N THR A 238 -2.47 -7.89 -36.96
CA THR A 238 -2.86 -8.45 -38.27
C THR A 238 -4.33 -8.86 -38.30
N GLN A 239 -4.87 -9.37 -37.17
CA GLN A 239 -6.27 -9.77 -37.07
C GLN A 239 -7.23 -8.56 -37.04
N VAL A 240 -6.84 -7.45 -36.38
CA VAL A 240 -7.63 -6.21 -36.33
C VAL A 240 -7.62 -5.48 -37.70
N LEU A 241 -6.49 -5.47 -38.40
CA LEU A 241 -6.38 -4.86 -39.73
C LEU A 241 -7.16 -5.61 -40.82
N ASN A 242 -7.29 -6.94 -40.71
CA ASN A 242 -8.09 -7.74 -41.64
C ASN A 242 -9.59 -7.56 -41.38
N THR A 243 -10.01 -7.45 -40.12
CA THR A 243 -11.43 -7.22 -39.77
C THR A 243 -11.92 -5.84 -40.20
N ALA A 244 -11.04 -4.83 -40.21
CA ALA A 244 -11.36 -3.47 -40.68
C ALA A 244 -11.45 -3.34 -42.21
N LYS A 245 -10.86 -4.25 -42.98
CA LYS A 245 -10.95 -4.25 -44.45
C LYS A 245 -12.22 -4.88 -45.00
N ASP A 246 -12.80 -5.84 -44.27
CA ASP A 246 -14.05 -6.51 -44.68
C ASP A 246 -15.32 -5.70 -44.33
N GLN A 247 -15.22 -4.62 -43.55
CA GLN A 247 -16.37 -3.78 -43.16
C GLN A 247 -16.49 -2.44 -43.92
N LEU A 248 -15.65 -2.20 -44.93
CA LEU A 248 -15.65 -0.94 -45.73
C LEU A 248 -16.13 -1.13 -47.18
N SER A 249 -16.74 -2.27 -47.52
CA SER A 249 -17.21 -2.55 -48.89
C SER A 249 -18.73 -2.67 -49.03
N ASP A 250 -19.52 -2.01 -48.20
CA ASP A 250 -20.97 -1.90 -48.42
C ASP A 250 -21.54 -0.62 -47.82
N THR A 251 -21.86 0.36 -48.68
CA THR A 251 -23.17 1.03 -48.79
C THR A 251 -23.07 2.42 -49.46
N ALA A 252 -24.00 2.65 -50.38
CA ALA A 252 -24.13 3.84 -51.21
C ALA A 252 -24.81 5.01 -50.48
N ALA A 253 -24.51 6.22 -50.94
CA ALA A 253 -25.23 7.48 -50.71
C ALA A 253 -26.72 7.36 -51.15
N PRO A 254 -27.70 8.20 -50.70
CA PRO A 254 -27.58 9.67 -50.73
C PRO A 254 -28.44 10.53 -49.73
N GLN A 255 -28.18 11.86 -49.84
CA GLN A 255 -29.10 13.03 -49.77
C GLN A 255 -29.59 13.66 -48.43
N SER A 256 -29.07 14.89 -48.21
CA SER A 256 -29.69 16.19 -47.85
C SER A 256 -31.00 16.30 -47.04
N ALA A 257 -30.94 17.03 -45.91
CA ALA A 257 -31.88 18.09 -45.46
C ALA A 257 -31.44 18.58 -44.06
N SER A 258 -30.99 19.83 -43.93
CA SER A 258 -31.73 21.02 -43.44
C SER A 258 -31.87 21.17 -41.90
N ASN A 259 -31.26 22.27 -41.43
CA ASN A 259 -31.80 23.26 -40.48
C ASN A 259 -31.93 23.00 -38.97
N SER A 260 -31.47 24.07 -38.29
CA SER A 260 -32.00 24.72 -37.09
C SER A 260 -31.70 24.16 -35.71
N VAL A 261 -30.85 24.94 -35.02
CA VAL A 261 -30.71 25.08 -33.57
C VAL A 261 -31.97 25.79 -33.01
N PRO A 262 -32.41 25.46 -31.79
CA PRO A 262 -32.40 26.50 -30.77
C PRO A 262 -31.90 26.06 -29.39
N LYS A 263 -31.41 27.10 -28.71
CA LYS A 263 -30.96 27.30 -27.33
C LYS A 263 -32.06 27.02 -26.28
N ALA A 264 -31.66 26.51 -25.12
CA ALA A 264 -32.28 26.69 -23.79
C ALA A 264 -31.13 26.52 -22.77
N GLN A 265 -30.66 27.52 -22.03
CA GLN A 265 -31.23 28.35 -20.96
C GLN A 265 -31.73 27.59 -19.72
N ASP A 266 -31.09 27.95 -18.60
CA ASP A 266 -31.19 27.50 -17.21
C ASP A 266 -32.61 27.37 -16.67
N ASP A 267 -32.80 26.45 -15.71
CA ASP A 267 -33.45 26.76 -14.44
C ASP A 267 -33.25 25.65 -13.40
N GLN A 268 -32.76 26.05 -12.22
CA GLN A 268 -32.95 25.35 -10.94
C GLN A 268 -34.32 25.76 -10.35
N PRO A 269 -34.97 24.97 -9.48
CA PRO A 269 -34.77 25.17 -8.03
C PRO A 269 -34.96 23.95 -7.10
N GLN A 270 -34.22 24.02 -5.99
CA GLN A 270 -34.54 23.70 -4.58
C GLN A 270 -35.30 22.42 -4.15
N ALA A 271 -34.59 21.69 -3.27
CA ALA A 271 -34.95 21.26 -1.92
C ALA A 271 -36.23 20.44 -1.64
N SER A 272 -36.05 19.30 -0.98
CA SER A 272 -36.88 18.83 0.16
C SER A 272 -36.23 17.60 0.84
N GLN A 273 -36.14 17.63 2.17
CA GLN A 273 -35.98 16.44 3.02
C GLN A 273 -37.30 15.64 3.10
N PRO A 274 -37.29 14.41 3.64
CA PRO A 274 -37.73 14.25 5.03
C PRO A 274 -36.99 13.19 5.86
N GLN A 275 -37.15 13.31 7.19
CA GLN A 275 -36.76 12.39 8.27
C GLN A 275 -37.69 11.17 8.42
N VAL A 276 -37.33 10.33 9.42
CA VAL A 276 -38.04 9.27 10.17
C VAL A 276 -38.10 7.89 9.46
N THR A 277 -37.84 6.72 10.07
CA THR A 277 -37.98 6.21 11.45
C THR A 277 -37.06 4.98 11.68
N GLN A 278 -36.74 4.72 12.95
CA GLN A 278 -36.09 3.50 13.45
C GLN A 278 -37.01 2.26 13.33
N ALA A 279 -36.45 1.11 12.97
CA ALA A 279 -37.10 -0.20 13.13
C ALA A 279 -36.09 -1.27 13.62
N GLN A 280 -36.28 -1.59 14.90
CA GLN A 280 -36.25 -2.88 15.60
C GLN A 280 -35.35 -4.05 15.14
N VAL A 281 -34.62 -4.53 16.15
CA VAL A 281 -33.85 -5.76 16.30
C VAL A 281 -34.72 -7.01 16.18
N ALA A 282 -34.31 -7.99 15.37
CA ALA A 282 -34.77 -9.37 15.45
C ALA A 282 -33.57 -10.31 15.59
N GLN A 283 -33.42 -10.90 16.77
CA GLN A 283 -32.50 -12.00 17.04
C GLN A 283 -33.07 -13.29 16.42
N SER A 284 -32.35 -13.92 15.50
CA SER A 284 -32.64 -15.29 15.08
C SER A 284 -31.58 -16.24 15.65
N GLN A 285 -32.04 -17.20 16.45
CA GLN A 285 -31.22 -18.31 16.93
C GLN A 285 -31.07 -19.34 15.81
N LEU A 286 -29.84 -19.60 15.39
CA LEU A 286 -29.50 -20.73 14.52
C LEU A 286 -29.08 -21.92 15.39
N GLN A 287 -29.94 -22.95 15.39
CA GLN A 287 -29.69 -24.26 15.98
C GLN A 287 -28.56 -25.00 15.21
N ARG A 288 -27.68 -25.69 15.95
CA ARG A 288 -26.63 -26.57 15.41
C ARG A 288 -27.23 -27.90 14.91
N PRO A 289 -26.90 -28.40 13.71
CA PRO A 289 -27.08 -29.81 13.39
C PRO A 289 -25.90 -30.66 13.89
N LYS A 290 -26.23 -31.85 14.40
CA LYS A 290 -25.33 -32.91 14.85
C LYS A 290 -24.53 -33.52 13.70
N ALA A 291 -23.30 -33.93 14.00
CA ALA A 291 -22.40 -34.65 13.13
C ALA A 291 -22.87 -36.09 12.83
N THR A 292 -22.65 -36.54 11.60
CA THR A 292 -22.63 -37.96 11.21
C THR A 292 -21.33 -38.25 10.49
N HIS A 293 -20.59 -39.23 11.00
CA HIS A 293 -19.39 -39.79 10.40
C HIS A 293 -19.73 -40.70 9.22
N THR A 294 -19.04 -40.52 8.09
CA THR A 294 -18.76 -41.58 7.12
C THR A 294 -17.44 -41.27 6.42
N ALA A 295 -16.55 -42.25 6.39
CA ALA A 295 -15.27 -42.21 5.71
C ALA A 295 -15.39 -42.82 4.31
N ALA A 296 -14.74 -42.21 3.29
CA ALA A 296 -14.07 -42.89 2.17
C ALA A 296 -13.41 -41.87 1.23
N ALA A 297 -12.29 -42.27 0.63
CA ALA A 297 -11.33 -41.51 -0.16
C ALA A 297 -11.77 -41.18 -1.60
N ALA A 298 -11.25 -40.08 -2.17
CA ALA A 298 -10.51 -40.03 -3.44
C ALA A 298 -10.28 -38.58 -3.92
N SER A 299 -9.11 -38.35 -4.50
CA SER A 299 -8.55 -37.11 -5.03
C SER A 299 -9.20 -36.66 -6.35
N THR A 300 -9.61 -35.38 -6.42
CA THR A 300 -9.52 -34.52 -7.62
C THR A 300 -9.56 -33.07 -7.18
N ALA A 301 -8.50 -32.29 -7.45
CA ALA A 301 -8.43 -30.87 -7.14
C ALA A 301 -9.39 -30.05 -8.03
N ARG A 302 -10.36 -29.38 -7.41
CA ARG A 302 -11.21 -28.35 -8.02
C ARG A 302 -10.52 -26.98 -7.91
N PRO A 303 -10.77 -26.04 -8.84
CA PRO A 303 -10.23 -24.69 -8.74
C PRO A 303 -10.80 -24.00 -7.48
N ALA A 304 -9.94 -23.24 -6.80
CA ALA A 304 -10.28 -22.55 -5.55
C ALA A 304 -11.39 -21.50 -5.80
N GLY A 305 -12.61 -21.82 -5.36
CA GLY A 305 -13.67 -20.83 -5.21
C GLY A 305 -13.38 -19.89 -4.02
N PRO A 306 -14.18 -18.82 -3.83
CA PRO A 306 -14.00 -17.90 -2.71
C PRO A 306 -13.99 -18.66 -1.38
N GLU A 307 -12.96 -18.41 -0.55
CA GLU A 307 -12.81 -19.06 0.76
C GLU A 307 -14.09 -18.87 1.59
N SER A 308 -14.60 -19.95 2.18
CA SER A 308 -15.79 -19.86 3.04
C SER A 308 -15.52 -18.96 4.25
N LEU A 309 -16.50 -18.15 4.65
CA LEU A 309 -16.41 -17.26 5.83
C LEU A 309 -16.00 -18.01 7.11
N TRP A 310 -16.31 -19.30 7.21
CA TRP A 310 -15.92 -20.16 8.32
C TRP A 310 -14.41 -20.40 8.39
N VAL A 311 -13.75 -20.59 7.23
CA VAL A 311 -12.30 -20.76 7.14
C VAL A 311 -11.58 -19.47 7.51
N VAL A 312 -12.09 -18.33 7.04
CA VAL A 312 -11.55 -17.00 7.38
C VAL A 312 -11.70 -16.72 8.88
N ALA A 313 -12.86 -17.01 9.47
CA ALA A 313 -13.11 -16.83 10.90
C ALA A 313 -12.21 -17.72 11.77
N ASN A 314 -11.99 -18.99 11.38
CA ASN A 314 -11.11 -19.89 12.13
C ASN A 314 -9.64 -19.48 12.04
N ARG A 315 -9.19 -18.94 10.90
CA ARG A 315 -7.85 -18.36 10.78
C ARG A 315 -7.70 -17.11 11.66
N ALA A 316 -8.71 -16.25 11.69
CA ALA A 316 -8.72 -15.07 12.55
C ALA A 316 -8.68 -15.44 14.04
N ASP A 317 -9.44 -16.46 14.46
CA ASP A 317 -9.40 -16.96 15.84
C ASP A 317 -8.05 -17.62 16.16
N ALA A 318 -7.49 -18.44 15.26
CA ALA A 318 -6.16 -19.02 15.44
C ALA A 318 -5.05 -17.96 15.54
N LEU A 319 -5.12 -16.90 14.74
CA LEU A 319 -4.22 -15.75 14.82
C LEU A 319 -4.42 -14.98 16.11
N TRP A 320 -5.66 -14.77 16.56
CA TRP A 320 -5.97 -14.15 17.83
C TRP A 320 -5.45 -14.96 19.03
N GLN A 321 -5.69 -16.27 19.05
CA GLN A 321 -5.17 -17.14 20.11
C GLN A 321 -3.63 -17.17 20.12
N ARG A 322 -2.98 -17.16 18.94
CA ARG A 322 -1.52 -17.02 18.85
C ARG A 322 -1.05 -15.67 19.36
N ALA A 323 -1.67 -14.57 18.91
CA ALA A 323 -1.38 -13.22 19.35
C ALA A 323 -1.50 -13.07 20.87
N VAL A 324 -2.62 -13.52 21.45
CA VAL A 324 -2.86 -13.51 22.89
C VAL A 324 -1.85 -14.38 23.63
N LYS A 325 -1.47 -15.54 23.09
CA LYS A 325 -0.45 -16.41 23.68
C LYS A 325 0.94 -15.77 23.64
N THR A 326 1.31 -15.12 22.53
CA THR A 326 2.60 -14.41 22.38
C THR A 326 2.70 -13.24 23.35
N LEU A 327 1.63 -12.43 23.47
CA LEU A 327 1.57 -11.32 24.42
C LEU A 327 1.66 -11.81 25.88
N LYS A 328 0.86 -12.83 26.25
CA LYS A 328 0.91 -13.41 27.61
C LYS A 328 2.25 -14.08 27.96
N ALA A 329 2.94 -14.66 26.98
CA ALA A 329 4.26 -15.26 27.20
C ALA A 329 5.39 -14.24 27.33
N ARG A 330 5.14 -12.97 26.96
CA ARG A 330 6.06 -11.85 27.16
C ARG A 330 5.85 -11.18 28.51
N ASP A 331 4.61 -11.01 28.98
CA ASP A 331 4.31 -10.42 30.30
C ASP A 331 4.79 -11.29 31.49
N ASN A 332 5.07 -12.58 31.25
CA ASN A 332 5.56 -13.52 32.26
C ASN A 332 7.10 -13.69 32.28
N ARG A 333 7.86 -12.82 31.61
CA ARG A 333 9.33 -12.78 31.62
C ARG A 333 9.85 -11.44 32.12
#